data_AF-A0A291DYF5-F1
#
_entry.id   AF-A0A291DYF5-F1
#
_cell.length_a   1.000
_cell.length_b   1.000
_cell.length_c   1.000
_cell.angle_alpha   90.00
_cell.angle_beta   90.00
_cell.angle_gamma   90.00
#
_symmetry.space_group_name_H-M   'P 1'
#
loop_
_entity.id
_entity.type
_entity.pdbx_description
1 polymer ?
#
loop_
_entity_poly.entity_id
_entity_poly.type
_entity_poly.pdbx_seq_one_letter_code
_entity_poly.pdbx_strand_id
1 'polypeptide(L)'
;MAGTVAAGDDARITGALQKGNNMSEIAAAGVPAQTAARANLGLKTGAVHDVQPTPTDATPETLLKMGSFGIGTPIRIDSIGAHKTIWDWCNDQVTGAYYFPNLVPNLACHVIYLFRDTSQDRTWLYFGVRTDTASPSFDITMGHAGHITSGIGK
;
A
#
# COMPACT_ATOMS: atom_id res chain seq x y z
N MET A 1 -1.22 2.24 -66.27
CA MET A 1 -1.47 3.05 -65.06
C MET A 1 -0.83 2.31 -63.89
N ALA A 2 0.23 2.87 -63.32
CA ALA A 2 0.88 2.28 -62.14
C ALA A 2 0.05 2.66 -60.91
N GLY A 3 -0.54 1.66 -60.26
CA GLY A 3 -1.23 1.84 -59.00
C GLY A 3 -0.22 2.23 -57.92
N THR A 4 -0.42 3.40 -57.32
CA THR A 4 0.28 3.82 -56.11
C THR A 4 -0.13 2.84 -55.01
N VAL A 5 0.68 1.80 -54.79
CA VAL A 5 0.62 1.03 -53.55
C VAL A 5 0.78 2.01 -52.40
N ALA A 6 -0.01 1.83 -51.33
CA ALA A 6 0.26 2.49 -50.07
C ALA A 6 1.65 2.03 -49.62
N ALA A 7 2.68 2.84 -49.88
CA ALA A 7 3.99 2.65 -49.29
C ALA A 7 3.77 2.61 -47.78
N GLY A 8 4.43 1.69 -47.07
CA GLY A 8 4.28 1.48 -45.62
C GLY A 8 4.61 2.70 -44.73
N ASP A 9 4.82 3.86 -45.35
CA ASP A 9 5.08 5.17 -44.79
C ASP A 9 3.78 5.97 -44.55
N ASP A 10 2.59 5.46 -44.95
CA ASP A 10 1.31 6.04 -44.54
C ASP A 10 1.20 5.93 -43.01
N ALA A 11 1.31 7.07 -42.33
CA ALA A 11 1.31 7.16 -40.86
C ALA A 11 0.08 6.51 -40.20
N ARG A 12 -1.05 6.37 -40.91
CA ARG A 12 -2.23 5.65 -40.39
C ARG A 12 -2.01 4.14 -40.41
N ILE A 13 -1.32 3.60 -41.42
CA ILE A 13 -0.97 2.18 -41.52
C ILE A 13 0.12 1.85 -40.49
N THR A 14 1.17 2.67 -40.39
CA THR A 14 2.26 2.49 -39.42
C THR A 14 1.74 2.56 -37.98
N GLY A 15 0.90 3.54 -37.66
CA GLY A 15 0.31 3.69 -36.32
C GLY A 15 -0.73 2.62 -35.97
N ALA A 16 -1.52 2.14 -36.94
CA ALA A 16 -2.48 1.06 -36.72
C ALA A 16 -1.78 -0.30 -36.49
N LEU A 17 -0.68 -0.57 -37.20
CA LEU A 17 0.10 -1.79 -37.02
C LEU A 17 0.80 -1.83 -35.64
N GLN A 18 1.33 -0.69 -35.18
CA GLN A 18 1.90 -0.53 -33.83
C GLN A 18 0.85 -0.75 -32.73
N LYS A 19 -0.37 -0.23 -32.91
CA LYS A 19 -1.48 -0.42 -31.97
C LYS A 19 -2.02 -1.86 -31.97
N GLY A 20 -2.14 -2.49 -33.14
CA GLY A 20 -2.67 -3.86 -33.28
C GLY A 20 -1.71 -4.94 -32.78
N ASN A 21 -0.41 -4.67 -32.77
CA ASN A 21 0.63 -5.62 -32.36
C ASN A 21 1.09 -5.44 -30.89
N ASN A 22 0.42 -4.58 -30.11
CA ASN A 22 0.70 -4.30 -28.70
C ASN A 22 2.19 -4.05 -28.39
N MET A 23 2.88 -3.32 -29.27
CA MET A 23 4.31 -3.00 -29.11
C MET A 23 5.22 -4.24 -29.03
N SER A 24 4.81 -5.38 -29.61
CA SER A 24 5.61 -6.61 -29.58
C SER A 24 6.96 -6.46 -30.29
N GLU A 25 7.13 -5.45 -31.15
CA GLU A 25 8.41 -5.07 -31.74
C GLU A 25 9.44 -4.61 -30.70
N ILE A 26 9.02 -3.94 -29.63
CA ILE A 26 9.90 -3.52 -28.53
C ILE A 26 10.28 -4.75 -27.69
N ALA A 27 9.35 -5.67 -27.48
CA ALA A 27 9.61 -6.93 -26.80
C ALA A 27 10.61 -7.78 -27.60
N ALA A 28 10.40 -7.92 -28.91
CA ALA A 28 11.25 -8.69 -29.82
C ALA A 28 12.66 -8.08 -29.98
N ALA A 29 12.78 -6.76 -29.96
CA ALA A 29 14.06 -6.05 -29.99
C ALA A 29 14.87 -6.17 -28.67
N GLY A 30 14.26 -6.74 -27.61
CA GLY A 30 14.93 -7.14 -26.39
C GLY A 30 15.16 -6.02 -25.36
N VAL A 31 15.94 -6.35 -24.32
CA VAL A 31 16.15 -5.52 -23.12
C VAL A 31 16.62 -4.07 -23.43
N PRO A 32 17.51 -3.81 -24.40
CA PRO A 32 17.93 -2.44 -24.72
C PRO A 32 16.77 -1.57 -25.21
N ALA A 33 15.93 -2.10 -26.11
CA ALA A 33 14.78 -1.38 -26.66
C ALA A 33 13.71 -1.12 -25.58
N GLN A 34 13.44 -2.11 -24.73
CA GLN A 34 12.52 -1.95 -23.60
C GLN A 34 13.01 -0.87 -22.62
N THR A 35 14.32 -0.80 -22.36
CA THR A 35 14.93 0.20 -21.48
C THR A 35 14.84 1.60 -22.08
N ALA A 36 15.16 1.75 -23.37
CA ALA A 36 15.02 3.01 -24.09
C ALA A 36 13.57 3.50 -24.12
N ALA A 37 12.60 2.60 -24.34
CA ALA A 37 11.18 2.91 -24.31
C ALA A 37 10.75 3.46 -22.93
N ARG A 38 11.12 2.79 -21.83
CA ARG A 38 10.85 3.29 -20.46
C ARG A 38 11.51 4.64 -20.19
N ALA A 39 12.73 4.85 -20.68
CA ALA A 39 13.46 6.11 -20.53
C ALA A 39 12.78 7.27 -21.26
N ASN A 40 12.36 7.06 -22.51
CA ASN A 40 11.67 8.06 -23.32
C ASN A 40 10.31 8.46 -22.73
N LEU A 41 9.63 7.53 -22.06
CA LEU A 41 8.38 7.78 -21.33
C LEU A 41 8.60 8.41 -19.94
N GLY A 42 9.85 8.57 -19.49
CA GLY A 42 10.18 9.14 -18.19
C GLY A 42 9.83 8.26 -16.99
N LEU A 43 9.58 6.96 -17.21
CA LEU A 43 9.09 6.03 -16.16
C LEU A 43 10.18 5.60 -15.17
N LYS A 44 11.46 5.79 -15.53
CA LYS A 44 12.64 5.42 -14.72
C LYS A 44 12.52 3.96 -14.22
N THR A 45 12.93 3.70 -12.98
CA THR A 45 12.87 2.37 -12.35
C THR A 45 11.46 1.94 -11.98
N GLY A 46 10.47 2.85 -11.91
CA GLY A 46 9.10 2.48 -11.57
C GLY A 46 8.46 1.48 -12.53
N ALA A 47 8.86 1.49 -13.80
CA ALA A 47 8.30 0.60 -14.82
C ALA A 47 8.80 -0.87 -14.75
N VAL A 48 9.66 -1.22 -13.80
CA VAL A 48 10.11 -2.62 -13.58
C VAL A 48 9.74 -3.18 -12.21
N HIS A 49 9.04 -2.40 -11.39
CA HIS A 49 8.57 -2.81 -10.07
C HIS A 49 7.06 -2.99 -10.06
N ASP A 50 6.59 -4.05 -9.43
CA ASP A 50 5.17 -4.28 -9.24
C ASP A 50 4.59 -3.29 -8.22
N VAL A 51 3.31 -2.95 -8.40
CA VAL A 51 2.57 -2.18 -7.40
C VAL A 51 2.10 -3.11 -6.27
N GLN A 52 2.28 -2.70 -5.01
CA GLN A 52 1.85 -3.49 -3.83
C GLN A 52 0.46 -4.10 -4.02
N PRO A 53 0.25 -5.43 -3.95
CA PRO A 53 -1.06 -6.04 -4.21
C PRO A 53 -2.10 -5.65 -3.16
N THR A 54 -1.72 -5.46 -1.89
CA THR A 54 -2.62 -5.01 -0.82
C THR A 54 -2.07 -3.77 -0.09
N PRO A 55 -2.92 -2.97 0.59
CA PRO A 55 -2.47 -1.76 1.31
C PRO A 55 -1.48 -2.01 2.46
N THR A 56 -1.33 -3.27 2.89
CA THR A 56 -0.46 -3.70 3.99
C THR A 56 0.71 -4.57 3.53
N ASP A 57 0.92 -4.72 2.23
CA ASP A 57 2.02 -5.55 1.70
C ASP A 57 3.38 -4.90 1.95
N ALA A 58 4.25 -5.56 2.72
CA ALA A 58 5.60 -5.07 3.03
C ALA A 58 6.71 -5.70 2.16
N THR A 59 6.35 -6.33 1.03
CA THR A 59 7.30 -6.95 0.10
C THR A 59 8.30 -5.91 -0.42
N PRO A 60 9.61 -6.14 -0.27
CA PRO A 60 10.64 -5.25 -0.78
C PRO A 60 10.48 -4.99 -2.28
N GLU A 61 10.92 -3.81 -2.72
CA GLU A 61 10.98 -3.43 -4.13
C GLU A 61 9.61 -3.33 -4.85
N THR A 62 8.51 -3.21 -4.10
CA THR A 62 7.18 -2.89 -4.67
C THR A 62 6.89 -1.39 -4.61
N LEU A 63 6.18 -0.86 -5.62
CA LEU A 63 5.71 0.52 -5.63
C LEU A 63 4.54 0.69 -4.66
N LEU A 64 4.58 1.78 -3.88
CA LEU A 64 3.51 2.10 -2.94
C LEU A 64 2.21 2.48 -3.65
N LYS A 65 1.08 1.91 -3.22
CA LYS A 65 -0.25 2.40 -3.58
C LYS A 65 -0.60 3.65 -2.75
N MET A 66 -1.39 4.54 -3.33
CA MET A 66 -2.02 5.62 -2.55
C MET A 66 -2.84 5.02 -1.41
N GLY A 67 -2.64 5.54 -0.19
CA GLY A 67 -3.33 5.03 1.00
C GLY A 67 -2.70 3.78 1.64
N SER A 68 -1.61 3.23 1.08
CA SER A 68 -0.89 2.13 1.73
C SER A 68 -0.43 2.50 3.14
N PHE A 69 -0.47 1.52 4.03
CA PHE A 69 -0.21 1.66 5.47
C PHE A 69 -1.07 2.73 6.16
N GLY A 70 -2.20 3.12 5.55
CA GLY A 70 -3.09 4.15 6.07
C GLY A 70 -2.56 5.58 5.93
N ILE A 71 -1.56 5.82 5.07
CA ILE A 71 -0.99 7.15 4.84
C ILE A 71 -1.98 8.00 4.03
N GLY A 72 -2.43 9.11 4.60
CA GLY A 72 -3.43 10.01 4.02
C GLY A 72 -4.87 9.68 4.44
N THR A 73 -5.27 8.41 4.33
CA THR A 73 -6.55 7.90 4.84
C THR A 73 -6.33 6.60 5.62
N PRO A 74 -6.72 6.50 6.90
CA PRO A 74 -6.55 5.28 7.67
C PRO A 74 -7.25 4.07 7.04
N ILE A 75 -6.67 2.88 7.24
CA ILE A 75 -7.26 1.63 6.79
C ILE A 75 -8.49 1.32 7.64
N ARG A 76 -9.66 1.22 7.02
CA ARG A 76 -10.91 0.91 7.72
C ARG A 76 -10.94 -0.57 8.14
N ILE A 77 -11.21 -0.82 9.42
CA ILE A 77 -11.31 -2.15 10.03
C ILE A 77 -12.72 -2.33 10.59
N ASP A 78 -13.52 -3.15 9.91
CA ASP A 78 -14.91 -3.41 10.31
C ASP A 78 -15.04 -4.52 11.37
N SER A 79 -14.02 -5.37 11.50
CA SER A 79 -13.98 -6.49 12.45
C SER A 79 -12.54 -6.91 12.73
N ILE A 80 -12.29 -7.38 13.95
CA ILE A 80 -11.02 -8.04 14.32
C ILE A 80 -11.03 -9.54 14.00
N GLY A 81 -12.00 -10.04 13.24
CA GLY A 81 -12.05 -11.43 12.81
C GLY A 81 -12.06 -12.44 13.97
N ALA A 82 -11.21 -13.47 13.89
CA ALA A 82 -11.12 -14.55 14.88
C ALA A 82 -10.27 -14.21 16.12
N HIS A 83 -9.71 -13.00 16.20
CA HIS A 83 -8.84 -12.59 17.30
C HIS A 83 -9.66 -12.42 18.58
N LYS A 84 -9.14 -12.89 19.72
CA LYS A 84 -9.85 -12.85 21.01
C LYS A 84 -9.87 -11.45 21.60
N THR A 85 -8.80 -10.71 21.40
CA THR A 85 -8.66 -9.32 21.82
C THR A 85 -8.14 -8.48 20.67
N ILE A 86 -8.38 -7.18 20.74
CA ILE A 86 -7.73 -6.20 19.87
C ILE A 86 -6.20 -6.30 19.91
N TRP A 87 -5.62 -6.69 21.06
CA TRP A 87 -4.18 -6.79 21.21
C TRP A 87 -3.63 -7.95 20.40
N ASP A 88 -4.35 -9.07 20.39
CA ASP A 88 -4.03 -10.20 19.51
C ASP A 88 -4.13 -9.78 18.05
N TRP A 89 -5.10 -8.93 17.70
CA TRP A 89 -5.21 -8.37 16.35
C TRP A 89 -4.04 -7.46 16.00
N CYS A 90 -3.68 -6.52 16.87
CA CYS A 90 -2.56 -5.59 16.69
C CYS A 90 -1.22 -6.32 16.50
N ASN A 91 -1.01 -7.45 17.20
CA ASN A 91 0.21 -8.26 17.08
C ASN A 91 0.39 -8.87 15.67
N ASP A 92 -0.71 -9.10 14.95
CA ASP A 92 -0.68 -9.70 13.62
C ASP A 92 -0.68 -8.66 12.49
N GLN A 93 -0.90 -7.38 12.81
CA GLN A 93 -0.90 -6.32 11.80
C GLN A 93 0.51 -5.82 11.46
N VAL A 94 0.61 -5.12 10.32
CA VAL A 94 1.79 -4.35 9.93
C VAL A 94 1.74 -2.92 10.49
N THR A 95 2.87 -2.22 10.48
CA THR A 95 2.93 -0.78 10.78
C THR A 95 1.94 0.00 9.91
N GLY A 96 1.18 0.92 10.51
CA GLY A 96 0.23 1.74 9.77
C GLY A 96 -0.82 2.44 10.63
N ALA A 97 -1.70 3.20 9.97
CA ALA A 97 -2.86 3.84 10.58
C ALA A 97 -4.15 3.09 10.25
N TYR A 98 -4.92 2.76 11.28
CA TYR A 98 -6.12 1.93 11.20
C TYR A 98 -7.30 2.65 11.85
N TYR A 99 -8.49 2.55 11.26
CA TYR A 99 -9.71 3.19 11.73
C TYR A 99 -10.80 2.15 12.00
N PHE A 100 -11.36 2.19 13.20
CA PHE A 100 -12.45 1.34 13.66
C PHE A 100 -13.74 2.17 13.68
N PRO A 101 -14.67 1.97 12.74
CA PRO A 101 -15.90 2.74 12.66
C PRO A 101 -16.92 2.36 13.72
N ASN A 102 -16.81 1.16 14.29
CA ASN A 102 -17.64 0.66 15.37
C ASN A 102 -16.77 0.41 16.59
N LEU A 103 -17.31 0.67 17.78
CA LEU A 103 -16.66 0.29 19.04
C LEU A 103 -16.50 -1.23 19.07
N VAL A 104 -15.26 -1.69 18.98
CA VAL A 104 -14.89 -3.07 19.29
C VAL A 104 -14.98 -3.26 20.81
N PRO A 105 -15.49 -4.40 21.32
CA PRO A 105 -15.53 -4.66 22.75
C PRO A 105 -14.16 -4.41 23.39
N ASN A 106 -14.12 -3.59 24.45
CA ASN A 106 -12.91 -3.17 25.17
C ASN A 106 -11.97 -2.19 24.43
N LEU A 107 -12.40 -1.57 23.33
CA LEU A 107 -11.71 -0.42 22.74
C LEU A 107 -12.60 0.81 22.69
N ALA A 108 -12.12 1.87 23.32
CA ALA A 108 -12.80 3.16 23.34
C ALA A 108 -12.24 4.13 22.27
N CYS A 109 -11.27 3.68 21.49
CA CYS A 109 -10.51 4.46 20.51
C CYS A 109 -10.91 4.10 19.08
N HIS A 110 -11.03 5.12 18.22
CA HIS A 110 -11.48 4.97 16.84
C HIS A 110 -10.33 4.89 15.82
N VAL A 111 -9.16 5.43 16.15
CA VAL A 111 -7.99 5.42 15.27
C VAL A 111 -6.80 4.86 16.03
N ILE A 112 -6.05 3.98 15.35
CA ILE A 112 -4.90 3.29 15.88
C ILE A 112 -3.69 3.49 14.97
N TYR A 113 -2.62 4.05 15.51
CA TYR A 113 -1.31 4.08 14.87
C TYR A 113 -0.46 2.97 15.47
N LEU A 114 -0.06 2.00 14.65
CA LEU A 114 0.83 0.93 15.04
C LEU A 114 2.20 1.13 14.42
N PHE A 115 3.23 0.98 15.24
CA PHE A 115 4.62 0.87 14.80
C PHE A 115 5.14 -0.49 15.23
N ARG A 116 5.40 -1.36 14.26
CA ARG A 116 5.96 -2.70 14.50
C ARG A 116 7.46 -2.70 14.24
N ASP A 117 8.21 -3.21 15.21
CA ASP A 117 9.62 -3.54 15.00
C ASP A 117 9.73 -4.96 14.41
N THR A 118 10.10 -5.06 13.13
CA THR A 118 10.30 -6.34 12.43
C THR A 118 11.55 -7.09 12.88
N SER A 119 12.45 -6.45 13.65
CA SER A 119 13.66 -7.09 14.19
C SER A 119 13.44 -7.81 15.52
N GLN A 120 12.32 -7.52 16.21
CA GLN A 120 12.01 -8.05 17.55
C GLN A 120 10.68 -8.81 17.59
N ASP A 121 10.08 -9.12 16.43
CA ASP A 121 8.80 -9.78 16.18
C ASP A 121 7.54 -9.17 16.82
N ARG A 122 7.64 -8.40 17.91
CA ARG A 122 6.52 -8.19 18.86
C ARG A 122 6.54 -6.88 19.67
N THR A 123 7.50 -5.97 19.47
CA THR A 123 7.48 -4.68 20.17
C THR A 123 6.67 -3.68 19.36
N TRP A 124 5.66 -3.07 20.00
CA TRP A 124 4.82 -2.06 19.38
C TRP A 124 4.60 -0.85 20.28
N LEU A 125 4.50 0.31 19.63
CA LEU A 125 4.01 1.55 20.22
C LEU A 125 2.66 1.86 19.57
N TYR A 126 1.65 2.01 20.41
CA TYR A 126 0.29 2.33 20.02
C TYR A 126 -0.12 3.70 20.55
N PHE A 127 -0.76 4.49 19.68
CA PHE A 127 -1.43 5.74 20.02
C PHE A 127 -2.93 5.66 19.68
N GLY A 128 -3.77 5.85 20.70
CA GLY A 128 -5.23 5.81 20.58
C GLY A 128 -5.89 7.08 21.06
N VAL A 129 -6.89 7.56 20.32
CA VAL A 129 -7.76 8.65 20.78
C VAL A 129 -9.12 8.08 21.13
N ARG A 130 -9.50 8.21 22.41
CA ARG A 130 -10.81 7.85 22.94
C ARG A 130 -11.79 8.98 22.72
N THR A 131 -12.94 8.69 22.07
CA THR A 131 -13.94 9.72 21.73
C THR A 131 -15.34 9.45 22.31
N ASP A 132 -15.51 8.35 23.04
CA ASP A 132 -16.80 7.89 23.57
C ASP A 132 -17.16 8.43 24.97
N THR A 133 -16.27 9.18 25.62
CA THR A 133 -16.47 9.79 26.94
C THR A 133 -16.55 11.31 26.89
N ALA A 134 -17.30 11.92 27.81
CA ALA A 134 -17.40 13.38 27.99
C ALA A 134 -16.03 14.08 28.19
N SER A 135 -14.99 13.32 28.51
CA SER A 135 -13.59 13.69 28.42
C SER A 135 -12.90 12.80 27.38
N PRO A 136 -12.52 13.31 26.20
CA PRO A 136 -11.69 12.55 25.28
C PRO A 136 -10.34 12.26 25.96
N SER A 137 -9.89 11.01 25.94
CA SER A 137 -8.59 10.63 26.49
C SER A 137 -7.65 10.18 25.38
N PHE A 138 -6.37 10.43 25.58
CA PHE A 138 -5.32 9.93 24.71
C PHE A 138 -4.61 8.80 25.44
N ASP A 139 -4.65 7.60 24.85
CA ASP A 139 -4.01 6.43 25.39
C ASP A 139 -2.73 6.16 24.59
N ILE A 140 -1.59 6.23 25.28
CA ILE A 140 -0.32 5.70 24.76
C ILE A 140 -0.09 4.37 25.46
N THR A 141 0.06 3.32 24.67
CA THR A 141 0.42 2.00 25.19
C THR A 141 1.67 1.50 24.47
N MET A 142 2.66 1.13 25.26
CA MET A 142 3.84 0.42 24.78
C MET A 142 3.75 -1.02 25.27
N GLY A 143 3.76 -1.96 24.33
CA GLY A 143 3.68 -3.38 24.61
C GLY A 143 4.96 -4.09 24.21
N HIS A 144 5.51 -4.88 25.13
CA HIS A 144 6.34 -6.04 24.83
C HIS A 144 5.64 -7.27 25.41
N ALA A 145 5.88 -8.47 24.87
CA ALA A 145 5.26 -9.70 25.36
C ALA A 145 5.40 -9.82 26.89
N GLY A 146 4.32 -9.59 27.63
CA GLY A 146 4.26 -9.74 29.09
C GLY A 146 4.36 -8.46 29.95
N HIS A 147 4.52 -7.25 29.39
CA HIS A 147 4.53 -6.02 30.19
C HIS A 147 3.89 -4.85 29.44
N ILE A 148 2.78 -4.33 30.00
CA ILE A 148 2.07 -3.16 29.50
C ILE A 148 2.32 -2.00 30.46
N THR A 149 3.10 -1.00 30.04
CA THR A 149 3.16 0.29 30.74
C THR A 149 2.16 1.22 30.05
N SER A 150 0.95 1.33 30.60
CA SER A 150 0.00 2.36 30.16
C SER A 150 0.18 3.61 31.04
N GLY A 151 0.34 4.77 30.41
CA GLY A 151 0.36 6.06 31.07
C GLY A 151 -0.76 6.92 30.50
N ILE A 152 -1.87 7.05 31.22
CA ILE A 152 -2.96 7.95 30.84
C ILE A 152 -2.55 9.37 31.26
N GLY A 153 -2.17 10.20 30.29
CA GLY A 153 -2.02 11.64 30.50
C GLY A 153 -3.41 12.27 30.60
N LYS A 154 -3.71 12.91 31.73
CA LYS A 154 -4.87 13.81 31.87
C LYS A 154 -4.53 15.20 31.37
#